data_AF-A0A351MNM8-F1
#
_entry.id   AF-A0A351MNM8-F1
#
_cell.length_a   1.000
_cell.length_b   1.000
_cell.length_c   1.000
_cell.angle_alpha   90.00
_cell.angle_beta   90.00
_cell.angle_gamma   90.00
#
_symmetry.space_group_name_H-M   'P 1'
#
loop_
_entity.id
_entity.type
_entity.pdbx_description
1 polymer ?
#
loop_
_entity_poly.entity_id
_entity_poly.type
_entity_poly.pdbx_seq_one_letter_code
_entity_poly.pdbx_strand_id
1 'polypeptide(L)'
;MPIDVAFVPINGRDAERYARNIIGNMGFAEAADLVGQLPVGLACPAHWDMFEGNREDPTKFTRYYEVKYPDQRYWVGAGGQRVIVHGGWHAER
;
A
#
# COMPACT_ATOMS: atom_id res chain seq x y z
N MET A 1 17.80 2.03 -7.93
CA MET A 1 17.10 3.29 -8.25
C MET A 1 16.13 3.57 -7.11
N PRO A 2 16.22 4.71 -6.41
CA PRO A 2 15.25 5.07 -5.37
C PRO A 2 13.86 5.31 -5.99
N ILE A 3 12.80 4.95 -5.26
CA ILE A 3 11.40 5.16 -5.66
C ILE A 3 10.85 6.29 -4.80
N ASP A 4 10.51 7.44 -5.39
CA ASP A 4 9.98 8.56 -4.60
C ASP A 4 8.61 8.23 -3.98
N VAL A 5 7.73 7.60 -4.76
CA VAL A 5 6.37 7.20 -4.34
C VAL A 5 6.03 5.83 -4.90
N ALA A 6 5.54 4.92 -4.06
CA ALA A 6 5.10 3.58 -4.48
C ALA A 6 3.61 3.38 -4.19
N PHE A 7 2.81 3.18 -5.24
CA PHE A 7 1.41 2.78 -5.11
C PHE A 7 1.30 1.26 -5.15
N VAL A 8 0.66 0.67 -4.13
CA VAL A 8 0.52 -0.79 -4.01
C VAL A 8 -0.95 -1.18 -3.83
N PRO A 9 -1.52 -2.03 -4.72
CA PRO A 9 -2.90 -2.49 -4.59
C PRO A 9 -3.04 -3.50 -3.44
N ILE A 10 -3.93 -3.22 -2.49
CA ILE A 10 -4.09 -4.01 -1.25
C ILE A 10 -5.46 -4.70 -1.13
N ASN A 11 -6.25 -4.78 -2.19
CA ASN A 11 -7.58 -5.40 -2.17
C ASN A 11 -7.60 -6.90 -1.83
N GLY A 12 -6.43 -7.52 -1.66
CA GLY A 12 -6.29 -8.90 -1.24
C GLY A 12 -6.63 -9.90 -2.34
N ARG A 13 -6.33 -11.16 -2.05
CA ARG A 13 -6.71 -12.35 -2.83
C ARG A 13 -7.00 -13.48 -1.85
N ASP A 14 -8.11 -14.18 -2.06
CA ASP A 14 -8.52 -15.31 -1.23
C ASP A 14 -9.47 -16.23 -2.01
N ALA A 15 -9.83 -17.35 -1.39
CA ALA A 15 -10.70 -18.35 -1.99
C ALA A 15 -12.12 -17.82 -2.27
N GLU A 16 -12.65 -16.92 -1.43
CA GLU A 16 -13.99 -16.38 -1.60
C GLU A 16 -14.06 -15.51 -2.87
N ARG A 17 -13.10 -14.62 -3.04
CA ARG A 17 -12.94 -13.81 -4.25
C ARG A 17 -12.75 -14.69 -5.48
N TYR A 18 -11.88 -15.69 -5.40
CA TYR A 18 -11.62 -16.60 -6.52
C TYR A 18 -12.86 -17.38 -6.94
N ALA A 19 -13.65 -17.90 -5.98
CA ALA A 19 -14.92 -18.58 -6.26
C ALA A 19 -15.94 -17.68 -6.98
N ARG A 20 -15.81 -16.36 -6.83
CA ARG A 20 -16.64 -15.34 -7.50
C ARG A 20 -16.02 -14.81 -8.81
N ASN A 21 -14.96 -15.46 -9.33
CA ASN A 21 -14.18 -15.02 -10.49
C ASN A 21 -13.53 -13.63 -10.32
N ILE A 22 -13.17 -13.27 -9.09
CA ILE A 22 -12.44 -12.03 -8.78
C ILE A 22 -10.96 -12.38 -8.57
N ILE A 23 -10.12 -11.91 -9.49
CA ILE A 23 -8.65 -12.05 -9.36
C ILE A 23 -8.12 -10.88 -8.55
N GLY A 24 -7.80 -11.17 -7.28
CA GLY A 24 -7.26 -10.22 -6.33
C GLY A 24 -5.80 -9.81 -6.58
N ASN A 25 -5.33 -8.78 -5.86
CA ASN A 25 -3.93 -8.32 -5.92
C ASN A 25 -3.12 -8.83 -4.71
N MET A 26 -2.35 -7.95 -4.08
CA MET A 26 -1.58 -8.28 -2.88
C MET A 26 -2.49 -8.21 -1.65
N GLY A 27 -2.23 -9.06 -0.67
CA GLY A 27 -2.70 -8.83 0.69
C GLY A 27 -2.00 -7.61 1.30
N PHE A 28 -2.63 -6.97 2.30
CA PHE A 28 -2.07 -5.78 2.95
C PHE A 28 -0.64 -6.01 3.48
N ALA A 29 -0.37 -7.18 4.06
CA ALA A 29 0.93 -7.53 4.62
C ALA A 29 2.00 -7.74 3.54
N GLU A 30 1.65 -8.39 2.42
CA GLU A 30 2.56 -8.57 1.27
C GLU A 30 2.95 -7.22 0.67
N ALA A 31 1.97 -6.32 0.50
CA ALA A 31 2.20 -4.98 -0.01
C ALA A 31 3.06 -4.13 0.95
N ALA A 32 2.80 -4.21 2.25
CA ALA A 32 3.59 -3.56 3.29
C ALA A 32 5.03 -4.05 3.29
N ASP A 33 5.25 -5.36 3.17
CA ASP A 33 6.59 -5.94 3.13
C ASP A 33 7.36 -5.57 1.87
N LEU A 34 6.68 -5.55 0.72
CA LEU A 34 7.29 -5.13 -0.54
C LEU A 34 7.86 -3.70 -0.43
N VAL A 35 7.04 -2.74 -0.01
CA VAL A 35 7.48 -1.34 0.05
C VAL A 35 8.40 -1.06 1.23
N GLY A 36 8.23 -1.77 2.34
CA GLY A 36 9.12 -1.68 3.50
C GLY A 36 10.55 -2.16 3.23
N GLN A 37 10.73 -3.14 2.34
CA GLN A 37 12.06 -3.67 1.98
C GLN A 37 12.75 -2.88 0.86
N LEU A 38 12.02 -2.01 0.17
CA LEU A 38 12.54 -1.21 -0.95
C LEU A 38 12.88 0.22 -0.52
N PRO A 39 13.82 0.91 -1.20
CA PRO A 39 14.10 2.32 -0.98
C PRO A 39 12.96 3.22 -1.51
N VAL A 40 11.82 3.20 -0.81
CA VAL A 40 10.61 3.96 -1.09
C VAL A 40 10.54 5.20 -0.20
N GLY A 41 10.36 6.38 -0.80
CA GLY A 41 10.21 7.65 -0.07
C GLY A 41 8.83 7.85 0.55
N LEU A 42 7.78 7.33 -0.09
CA LEU A 42 6.39 7.34 0.39
C LEU A 42 5.61 6.12 -0.13
N ALA A 43 5.14 5.26 0.78
CA ALA A 43 4.27 4.14 0.44
C ALA A 43 2.79 4.55 0.41
N CYS A 44 2.05 4.15 -0.62
CA CYS A 44 0.65 4.51 -0.82
C CYS A 44 -0.19 3.24 -1.06
N PRO A 45 -0.88 2.68 -0.04
CA PRO A 45 -1.82 1.60 -0.26
C PRO A 45 -3.02 2.08 -1.08
N ALA A 46 -3.37 1.33 -2.11
CA ALA A 46 -4.39 1.66 -3.09
C ALA A 46 -5.37 0.51 -3.30
N HIS A 47 -6.41 0.76 -4.12
CA HIS A 47 -7.38 -0.24 -4.57
C HIS A 47 -8.26 -0.87 -3.45
N TRP A 48 -8.31 -0.28 -2.25
CA TRP A 48 -9.04 -0.85 -1.10
C TRP A 48 -10.54 -0.52 -1.05
N ASP A 49 -11.02 0.50 -1.76
CA ASP A 49 -12.45 0.93 -1.76
C ASP A 49 -12.99 1.23 -3.18
N MET A 50 -12.48 0.58 -4.21
CA MET A 50 -12.97 0.83 -5.58
C MET A 50 -14.19 -0.04 -5.95
N PHE A 51 -14.30 -1.25 -5.40
CA PHE A 51 -15.35 -2.20 -5.77
C PHE A 51 -15.96 -2.86 -4.51
N GLU A 52 -17.28 -2.77 -4.35
CA GLU A 52 -18.01 -3.22 -3.16
C GLU A 52 -17.73 -4.69 -2.76
N GLY A 53 -17.48 -5.56 -3.73
CA GLY A 53 -17.16 -6.98 -3.53
C GLY A 53 -15.67 -7.33 -3.46
N ASN A 54 -14.76 -6.35 -3.51
CA ASN A 54 -13.31 -6.54 -3.56
C ASN A 54 -12.61 -5.41 -2.77
N ARG A 55 -13.03 -5.22 -1.52
CA ARG A 55 -12.51 -4.20 -0.59
C ARG A 55 -11.50 -4.76 0.39
N GLU A 56 -10.65 -3.90 0.91
CA GLU A 56 -9.83 -4.19 2.08
C GLU A 56 -9.87 -3.01 3.05
N ASP A 57 -9.58 -3.26 4.32
CA ASP A 57 -9.37 -2.23 5.32
C ASP A 57 -7.93 -1.69 5.24
N PRO A 58 -7.71 -0.42 4.80
CA PRO A 58 -6.38 0.16 4.71
C PRO A 58 -5.69 0.32 6.08
N THR A 59 -6.43 0.30 7.20
CA THR A 59 -5.83 0.39 8.54
C THR A 59 -5.02 -0.85 8.90
N LYS A 60 -5.30 -2.01 8.28
CA LYS A 60 -4.47 -3.21 8.41
C LYS A 60 -3.07 -3.00 7.83
N PHE A 61 -3.00 -2.31 6.68
CA PHE A 61 -1.72 -1.91 6.09
C PHE A 61 -0.97 -0.97 7.03
N THR A 62 -1.60 0.14 7.47
CA THR A 62 -0.89 1.16 8.26
C THR A 62 -0.39 0.59 9.59
N ARG A 63 -1.21 -0.17 10.33
CA ARG A 63 -0.79 -0.77 11.60
C ARG A 63 0.35 -1.76 11.44
N TYR A 64 0.30 -2.59 10.41
CA TYR A 64 1.40 -3.53 10.12
C TYR A 64 2.69 -2.77 9.76
N TYR A 65 2.56 -1.72 8.95
CA TYR A 65 3.67 -0.91 8.48
C TYR A 65 4.34 -0.12 9.60
N GLU A 66 3.56 0.53 10.46
CA GLU A 66 4.03 1.27 11.64
C GLU A 66 4.84 0.37 12.60
N VAL A 67 4.42 -0.88 12.79
CA VAL A 67 5.11 -1.82 13.69
C VAL A 67 6.41 -2.34 13.07
N LYS A 68 6.41 -2.70 11.78
CA LYS A 68 7.53 -3.41 11.14
C LYS A 68 8.56 -2.47 10.49
N TYR A 69 8.11 -1.31 10.01
CA TYR A 69 8.92 -0.33 9.28
C TYR A 69 8.72 1.09 9.86
N PRO A 70 9.00 1.31 11.16
CA PRO A 70 8.63 2.54 11.88
C PRO A 70 9.25 3.82 11.31
N ASP A 71 10.40 3.72 10.65
CA ASP A 71 11.12 4.87 10.07
C ASP A 71 10.67 5.22 8.65
N GLN A 72 9.73 4.45 8.08
CA GLN A 72 9.26 4.65 6.71
C GLN A 72 7.90 5.33 6.66
N ARG A 73 7.77 6.24 5.70
CA ARG A 73 6.57 7.04 5.53
C ARG A 73 5.56 6.35 4.63
N TYR A 74 4.29 6.53 4.96
CA TYR A 74 3.18 6.15 4.10
C TYR A 74 2.14 7.27 4.04
N TRP A 75 1.27 7.20 3.04
CA TRP A 75 0.11 8.09 2.91
C TRP A 75 -1.14 7.30 2.57
N VAL A 76 -2.18 7.48 3.38
CA VAL A 76 -3.54 7.01 3.11
C VAL A 76 -4.44 8.24 3.16
N GLY A 77 -5.07 8.59 2.04
CA GLY A 77 -5.94 9.75 1.97
C GLY A 77 -7.15 9.54 1.07
N ALA A 78 -8.00 10.57 1.02
CA ALA A 78 -9.27 10.49 0.33
C ALA A 78 -9.09 10.51 -1.21
N GLY A 79 -10.04 9.87 -1.91
CA GLY A 79 -10.12 9.97 -3.37
C GLY A 79 -10.26 11.43 -3.81
N GLY A 80 -9.47 11.85 -4.81
CA GLY A 80 -9.47 13.23 -5.32
C GLY A 80 -8.61 14.21 -4.53
N GLN A 81 -7.98 13.81 -3.42
CA GLN A 81 -7.06 14.66 -2.68
C GLN A 81 -5.75 14.87 -3.45
N ARG A 82 -5.37 16.13 -3.69
CA ARG A 82 -4.05 16.48 -4.23
C ARG A 82 -3.00 16.45 -3.11
N VAL A 83 -1.89 15.75 -3.36
CA VAL A 83 -0.69 15.73 -2.51
C VAL A 83 0.50 16.12 -3.36
N ILE A 84 1.38 16.97 -2.81
CA ILE A 84 2.64 17.38 -3.45
C ILE A 84 3.76 16.70 -2.68
N VAL A 85 4.53 15.86 -3.36
CA VAL A 85 5.73 15.23 -2.82
C VAL A 85 6.94 15.91 -3.44
N HIS A 86 7.80 16.50 -2.61
CA HIS A 86 9.09 17.04 -3.05
C HIS A 86 10.11 15.88 -3.06
N GLY A 87 10.81 15.71 -4.19
CA GLY A 87 11.86 14.69 -4.33
C GLY A 87 13.08 14.97 -3.44
N GLY A 88 14.05 14.05 -3.45
CA GLY A 88 15.28 14.15 -2.66
C GLY A 88 15.38 13.17 -1.48
N TRP A 89 14.56 12.12 -1.48
CA TRP A 89 14.69 11.05 -0.49
C TRP A 89 15.85 10.11 -0.85
N HIS A 90 16.99 10.36 -0.23
CA HIS A 90 18.08 9.39 -0.12
C HIS A 90 18.05 8.84 1.30
N ALA A 91 17.31 7.76 1.51
CA ALA A 91 17.52 6.95 2.70
C ALA A 91 18.88 6.27 2.55
N GLU A 92 19.94 6.88 3.11
CA GLU A 92 21.13 6.14 3.49
C GLU A 92 20.66 5.12 4.53
N ARG A 93 20.49 3.88 4.08
CA ARG A 93 20.27 2.73 4.95
C ARG A 93 21.59 2.02 5.16
#